data_AF-A0A1E7IYR2-F1
#
_entry.id   AF-A0A1E7IYR2-F1
#
_cell.length_a   1.000
_cell.length_b   1.000
_cell.length_c   1.000
_cell.angle_alpha   90.00
_cell.angle_beta   90.00
_cell.angle_gamma   90.00
#
_symmetry.space_group_name_H-M   'P 1'
#
loop_
_entity.id
_entity.type
_entity.pdbx_description
1 polymer ?
#
loop_
_entity_poly.entity_id
_entity_poly.type
_entity_poly.pdbx_seq_one_letter_code
_entity_poly.pdbx_strand_id
1 'polypeptide(L)'
;MRKKIMWLSLVLVSCVAHSMAYAQVNVEDYLNTDGTVNEAAITAAVKANPNQADLAAQIAAALAAKFPNQAADIAVIVARLVPEQAAAVAAAVATAVPDQAVEIAVNVAEALPDKAPDIAAKVAEAVPDQAPKIAANVATAVPDQAVQIAVNVAEAVSDKADAIATAVATAVPDQAAAVNTAVGQITTTTSAETTTEETTTVETTTVETTTTSTNSSTTTTEESTVSPAS
;
A
#
# COMPACT_ATOMS: atom_id res chain seq x y z
N MET A 1 12.10 -36.95 -34.73
CA MET A 1 12.29 -35.48 -34.77
C MET A 1 11.43 -34.81 -33.69
N ARG A 2 11.87 -34.77 -32.41
CA ARG A 2 11.15 -34.08 -31.31
C ARG A 2 12.08 -33.67 -30.16
N LYS A 3 13.16 -32.93 -30.43
CA LYS A 3 14.07 -32.42 -29.38
C LYS A 3 14.52 -30.96 -29.55
N LYS A 4 14.04 -30.23 -30.56
CA LYS A 4 14.49 -28.84 -30.83
C LYS A 4 13.57 -27.73 -30.29
N ILE A 5 12.42 -28.05 -29.70
CA ILE A 5 11.42 -27.04 -29.30
C ILE A 5 11.60 -26.60 -27.84
N MET A 6 12.21 -27.42 -26.98
CA MET A 6 12.35 -27.09 -25.55
C MET A 6 13.48 -26.10 -25.24
N TRP A 7 14.46 -25.93 -26.13
CA TRP A 7 15.59 -25.03 -25.91
C TRP A 7 15.31 -23.59 -26.36
N LEU A 8 14.24 -23.38 -27.15
CA LEU A 8 13.89 -22.05 -27.69
C LEU A 8 12.93 -21.27 -26.79
N SER A 9 12.23 -21.92 -25.87
CA SER A 9 11.34 -21.25 -24.89
C SER A 9 12.09 -20.71 -23.67
N LEU A 10 13.26 -21.25 -23.33
CA LEU A 10 14.04 -20.79 -22.16
C LEU A 10 14.77 -19.46 -22.42
N VAL A 11 15.13 -19.19 -23.68
CA VAL A 11 15.85 -17.96 -24.06
C VAL A 11 14.88 -16.78 -24.24
N LEU A 12 13.61 -17.03 -24.61
CA LEU A 12 12.65 -15.96 -24.86
C LEU A 12 12.10 -15.30 -23.59
N VAL A 13 11.98 -16.04 -22.48
CA VAL A 13 11.63 -15.48 -21.16
C VAL A 13 12.81 -14.70 -20.54
N SER A 14 14.05 -15.10 -20.86
CA SER A 14 15.25 -14.37 -20.44
C SER A 14 15.48 -13.07 -21.23
N CYS A 15 14.79 -12.86 -22.36
CA CYS A 15 15.06 -11.76 -23.30
C CYS A 15 14.24 -10.49 -23.01
N VAL A 16 13.14 -10.58 -22.24
CA VAL A 16 12.34 -9.39 -21.85
C VAL A 16 13.05 -8.57 -20.76
N ALA A 17 13.98 -9.17 -20.00
CA ALA A 17 14.76 -8.47 -18.98
C ALA A 17 15.98 -7.69 -19.54
N HIS A 18 16.32 -7.83 -20.83
CA HIS A 18 17.55 -7.28 -21.42
C HIS A 18 17.33 -6.27 -22.56
N SER A 19 16.09 -5.90 -22.86
CA SER A 19 15.76 -4.97 -23.96
C SER A 19 15.09 -3.68 -23.50
N MET A 20 15.45 -3.16 -22.33
CA MET A 20 15.20 -1.74 -22.05
C MET A 20 16.52 -0.99 -22.08
N ALA A 21 16.69 -0.10 -23.05
CA ALA A 21 17.71 0.94 -23.00
C ALA A 21 17.34 1.99 -21.92
N TYR A 22 17.24 1.56 -20.67
CA TYR A 22 17.42 2.46 -19.53
C TYR A 22 18.92 2.68 -19.41
N ALA A 23 19.33 3.94 -19.23
CA ALA A 23 20.66 4.23 -18.74
C ALA A 23 20.85 3.39 -17.48
N GLN A 24 21.68 2.35 -17.56
CA GLN A 24 22.02 1.54 -16.40
C GLN A 24 22.61 2.49 -15.36
N VAL A 25 22.01 2.54 -14.18
CA VAL A 25 22.54 3.31 -13.05
C VAL A 25 23.97 2.81 -12.82
N ASN A 26 24.95 3.69 -13.01
CA ASN A 26 26.33 3.37 -12.69
C ASN A 26 26.50 3.53 -11.17
N VAL A 27 26.54 2.41 -10.46
CA VAL A 27 26.50 2.39 -8.99
C VAL A 27 27.69 3.13 -8.39
N GLU A 28 28.83 3.10 -9.07
CA GLU A 28 30.07 3.78 -8.68
C GLU A 28 29.91 5.30 -8.56
N ASP A 29 28.99 5.92 -9.30
CA ASP A 29 28.74 7.37 -9.22
C ASP A 29 28.04 7.77 -7.91
N TYR A 30 27.46 6.79 -7.20
CA TYR A 30 26.67 6.98 -5.98
C TYR A 30 27.33 6.38 -4.74
N LEU A 31 28.62 6.07 -4.82
CA LEU A 31 29.43 5.60 -3.70
C LEU A 31 30.50 6.62 -3.32
N ASN A 32 30.83 6.66 -2.03
CA ASN A 32 32.02 7.32 -1.53
C ASN A 32 33.25 6.44 -1.78
N THR A 33 34.45 7.00 -1.64
CA THR A 33 35.72 6.27 -1.79
C THR A 33 35.86 5.10 -0.80
N ASP A 34 35.17 5.16 0.34
CA ASP A 34 35.13 4.11 1.36
C ASP A 34 34.08 3.01 1.07
N GLY A 35 33.33 3.12 -0.04
CA GLY A 35 32.30 2.17 -0.44
C GLY A 35 30.94 2.38 0.22
N THR A 36 30.75 3.43 1.02
CA THR A 36 29.44 3.80 1.58
C THR A 36 28.59 4.59 0.57
N VAL A 37 27.28 4.68 0.81
CA VAL A 37 26.36 5.45 -0.03
C VAL A 37 26.73 6.93 -0.01
N ASN A 38 26.84 7.55 -1.19
CA ASN A 38 27.09 8.98 -1.32
C ASN A 38 25.76 9.76 -1.40
N GLU A 39 25.24 10.14 -0.23
CA GLU A 39 23.97 10.88 -0.11
C GLU A 39 23.96 12.21 -0.90
N ALA A 40 25.10 12.90 -0.97
CA ALA A 40 25.21 14.16 -1.70
C ALA A 40 25.08 13.96 -3.22
N ALA A 41 25.71 12.92 -3.77
CA ALA A 41 25.59 12.56 -5.18
C ALA A 41 24.16 12.15 -5.53
N ILE A 42 23.51 11.35 -4.68
CA ILE A 42 22.12 10.94 -4.86
C ILE A 42 21.20 12.16 -4.82
N THR A 43 21.34 13.02 -3.81
CA THR A 43 20.53 14.24 -3.70
C THR A 43 20.71 15.16 -4.92
N ALA A 44 21.94 15.34 -5.38
CA ALA A 44 22.24 16.15 -6.56
C ALA A 44 21.59 15.57 -7.83
N ALA A 45 21.71 14.25 -8.03
CA ALA A 45 21.16 13.57 -9.19
C ALA A 45 19.62 13.60 -9.19
N VAL A 46 19.00 13.32 -8.05
CA VAL A 46 17.54 13.40 -7.88
C VAL A 46 17.06 14.82 -8.16
N LYS A 47 17.65 15.85 -7.55
CA LYS A 47 17.24 17.24 -7.75
C LYS A 47 17.36 17.71 -9.20
N ALA A 48 18.34 17.20 -9.94
CA ALA A 48 18.55 17.54 -11.34
C ALA A 48 17.58 16.82 -12.30
N ASN A 49 16.86 15.79 -11.82
CA ASN A 49 15.96 15.00 -12.65
C ASN A 49 14.50 15.43 -12.46
N PRO A 50 13.74 15.75 -13.52
CA PRO A 50 12.30 15.99 -13.40
C PRO A 50 11.52 14.77 -12.85
N ASN A 51 12.01 13.54 -13.07
CA ASN A 51 11.42 12.30 -12.58
C ASN A 51 12.17 11.79 -11.32
N GLN A 52 12.17 12.61 -10.28
CA GLN A 52 12.90 12.39 -9.02
C GLN A 52 12.61 11.01 -8.39
N ALA A 53 11.35 10.59 -8.44
CA ALA A 53 10.88 9.35 -7.86
C ALA A 53 11.47 8.10 -8.51
N ASP A 54 11.41 8.05 -9.84
CA ASP A 54 11.89 6.89 -10.59
C ASP A 54 13.40 6.74 -10.44
N LEU A 55 14.14 7.85 -10.44
CA LEU A 55 15.60 7.80 -10.34
C LEU A 55 16.06 7.36 -8.94
N ALA A 56 15.47 7.88 -7.87
CA ALA A 56 15.85 7.50 -6.51
C ALA A 56 15.62 5.99 -6.26
N ALA A 57 14.47 5.47 -6.71
CA ALA A 57 14.15 4.04 -6.62
C ALA A 57 15.13 3.18 -7.44
N GLN A 58 15.47 3.61 -8.67
CA GLN A 58 16.47 2.92 -9.49
C GLN A 58 17.87 2.91 -8.85
N ILE A 59 18.32 4.03 -8.28
CA ILE A 59 19.60 4.12 -7.58
C ILE A 59 19.63 3.19 -6.37
N ALA A 60 18.60 3.23 -5.53
CA ALA A 60 18.50 2.38 -4.35
C ALA A 60 18.50 0.89 -4.72
N ALA A 61 17.71 0.49 -5.72
CA ALA A 61 17.67 -0.89 -6.19
C ALA A 61 19.02 -1.37 -6.76
N ALA A 62 19.71 -0.52 -7.53
CA ALA A 62 21.02 -0.86 -8.09
C ALA A 62 22.09 -1.01 -7.00
N LEU A 63 22.11 -0.10 -6.02
CA LEU A 63 22.97 -0.19 -4.84
C LEU A 63 22.67 -1.46 -4.03
N ALA A 64 21.40 -1.75 -3.75
CA ALA A 64 20.97 -2.91 -3.00
C ALA A 64 21.30 -4.24 -3.70
N ALA A 65 21.14 -4.31 -5.02
CA ALA A 65 21.54 -5.48 -5.81
C ALA A 65 23.05 -5.75 -5.74
N LYS A 66 23.86 -4.69 -5.68
CA LYS A 66 25.33 -4.79 -5.55
C LYS A 66 25.74 -5.15 -4.12
N PHE A 67 25.03 -4.63 -3.12
CA PHE A 67 25.31 -4.82 -1.70
C PHE A 67 24.07 -5.36 -0.97
N PRO A 68 23.69 -6.63 -1.22
CA PRO A 68 22.43 -7.18 -0.69
C PRO A 68 22.39 -7.18 0.83
N ASN A 69 23.52 -7.36 1.51
CA ASN A 69 23.60 -7.31 2.98
C ASN A 69 23.35 -5.91 3.57
N GLN A 70 23.31 -4.87 2.74
CA GLN A 70 23.07 -3.48 3.15
C GLN A 70 21.76 -2.95 2.57
N ALA A 71 20.92 -3.80 1.96
CA ALA A 71 19.76 -3.34 1.20
C ALA A 71 18.75 -2.55 2.05
N ALA A 72 18.48 -3.01 3.29
CA ALA A 72 17.61 -2.28 4.21
C ALA A 72 18.18 -0.90 4.60
N ASP A 73 19.48 -0.80 4.90
CA ASP A 73 20.14 0.48 5.20
C ASP A 73 20.12 1.42 3.99
N ILE A 74 20.42 0.90 2.80
CA ILE A 74 20.35 1.65 1.54
C ILE A 74 18.93 2.19 1.32
N ALA A 75 17.90 1.37 1.52
CA ALA A 75 16.52 1.79 1.38
C ALA A 75 16.17 2.93 2.35
N VAL A 76 16.59 2.83 3.62
CA VAL A 76 16.37 3.88 4.63
C VAL A 76 17.08 5.17 4.24
N ILE A 77 18.36 5.09 3.86
CA ILE A 77 19.16 6.26 3.47
C ILE A 77 18.48 6.97 2.30
N VAL A 78 18.17 6.25 1.21
CA VAL A 78 17.60 6.88 0.02
C VAL A 78 16.17 7.36 0.27
N ALA A 79 15.34 6.60 1.01
CA ALA A 79 13.99 7.02 1.35
C ALA A 79 13.96 8.32 2.17
N ARG A 80 14.93 8.56 3.05
CA ARG A 80 15.05 9.83 3.80
C ARG A 80 15.42 11.01 2.93
N LEU A 81 16.15 10.79 1.83
CA LEU A 81 16.47 11.85 0.87
C LEU A 81 15.24 12.23 0.01
N VAL A 82 14.32 11.29 -0.19
CA VAL A 82 13.09 11.46 -0.99
C VAL A 82 11.86 10.93 -0.24
N PRO A 83 11.45 11.55 0.88
CA PRO A 83 10.43 10.99 1.77
C PRO A 83 9.07 10.80 1.11
N GLU A 84 8.72 11.62 0.11
CA GLU A 84 7.47 11.46 -0.65
C GLU A 84 7.50 10.24 -1.59
N GLN A 85 8.66 9.62 -1.78
CA GLN A 85 8.91 8.49 -2.67
C GLN A 85 9.39 7.25 -1.90
N ALA A 86 9.39 7.31 -0.57
CA ALA A 86 9.89 6.26 0.30
C ALA A 86 9.29 4.88 0.00
N ALA A 87 7.98 4.82 -0.27
CA ALA A 87 7.31 3.58 -0.63
C ALA A 87 7.83 2.98 -1.95
N ALA A 88 8.07 3.82 -2.96
CA ALA A 88 8.64 3.38 -4.24
C ALA A 88 10.10 2.92 -4.10
N VAL A 89 10.89 3.63 -3.28
CA VAL A 89 12.27 3.23 -2.96
C VAL A 89 12.29 1.87 -2.26
N ALA A 90 11.50 1.70 -1.19
CA ALA A 90 11.43 0.44 -0.46
C ALA A 90 10.99 -0.73 -1.36
N ALA A 91 9.97 -0.52 -2.20
CA ALA A 91 9.48 -1.53 -3.14
C ALA A 91 10.53 -1.91 -4.21
N ALA A 92 11.27 -0.93 -4.74
CA ALA A 92 12.33 -1.18 -5.71
C ALA A 92 13.50 -1.97 -5.10
N VAL A 93 13.90 -1.62 -3.87
CA VAL A 93 14.93 -2.38 -3.12
C VAL A 93 14.43 -3.79 -2.79
N ALA A 94 13.18 -3.94 -2.33
CA ALA A 94 12.59 -5.24 -2.06
C ALA A 94 12.48 -6.11 -3.32
N THR A 95 12.25 -5.51 -4.49
CA THR A 95 12.30 -6.23 -5.77
C THR A 95 13.72 -6.71 -6.10
N ALA A 96 14.73 -5.89 -5.82
CA ALA A 96 16.13 -6.24 -6.04
C ALA A 96 16.63 -7.31 -5.06
N VAL A 97 16.14 -7.31 -3.81
CA VAL A 97 16.55 -8.21 -2.73
C VAL A 97 15.30 -8.76 -2.01
N PRO A 98 14.52 -9.67 -2.66
CA PRO A 98 13.22 -10.12 -2.16
C PRO A 98 13.30 -10.87 -0.83
N ASP A 99 14.43 -11.51 -0.54
CA ASP A 99 14.66 -12.21 0.72
C ASP A 99 14.70 -11.25 1.94
N GLN A 100 14.95 -9.95 1.71
CA GLN A 100 14.98 -8.91 2.75
C GLN A 100 13.75 -8.01 2.75
N ALA A 101 12.71 -8.29 1.93
CA ALA A 101 11.58 -7.38 1.75
C ALA A 101 10.87 -6.99 3.06
N VAL A 102 10.70 -7.93 4.00
CA VAL A 102 10.13 -7.63 5.33
C VAL A 102 11.00 -6.65 6.12
N GLU A 103 12.31 -6.88 6.17
CA GLU A 103 13.25 -6.02 6.90
C GLU A 103 13.33 -4.63 6.27
N ILE A 104 13.36 -4.56 4.93
CA ILE A 104 13.32 -3.30 4.19
C ILE A 104 12.03 -2.52 4.53
N ALA A 105 10.86 -3.17 4.48
CA ALA A 105 9.60 -2.52 4.80
C ALA A 105 9.57 -1.98 6.23
N VAL A 106 10.01 -2.79 7.20
CA VAL A 106 10.07 -2.40 8.62
C VAL A 106 11.01 -1.22 8.82
N ASN A 107 12.26 -1.33 8.38
CA ASN A 107 13.26 -0.31 8.66
C ASN A 107 12.90 1.04 8.00
N VAL A 108 12.34 1.01 6.78
CA VAL A 108 11.89 2.25 6.11
C VAL A 108 10.63 2.81 6.77
N ALA A 109 9.69 1.97 7.20
CA ALA A 109 8.50 2.42 7.92
C ALA A 109 8.82 3.01 9.31
N GLU A 110 9.76 2.42 10.05
CA GLU A 110 10.25 3.00 11.32
C GLU A 110 10.96 4.34 11.10
N ALA A 111 11.70 4.47 10.00
CA ALA A 111 12.35 5.72 9.64
C ALA A 111 11.35 6.81 9.21
N LEU A 112 10.18 6.42 8.68
CA LEU A 112 9.14 7.29 8.14
C LEU A 112 7.73 6.79 8.56
N PRO A 113 7.36 6.90 9.85
CA PRO A 113 6.15 6.27 10.39
C PRO A 113 4.85 6.78 9.75
N ASP A 114 4.82 8.06 9.35
CA ASP A 114 3.67 8.66 8.65
C ASP A 114 3.42 8.05 7.26
N LYS A 115 4.43 7.38 6.68
CA LYS A 115 4.37 6.72 5.37
C LYS A 115 4.26 5.20 5.49
N ALA A 116 4.22 4.66 6.71
CA ALA A 116 4.27 3.21 6.96
C ALA A 116 3.17 2.41 6.24
N PRO A 117 1.90 2.85 6.17
CA PRO A 117 0.87 2.14 5.39
C PRO A 117 1.22 2.03 3.91
N ASP A 118 1.69 3.10 3.29
CA ASP A 118 2.05 3.14 1.87
C ASP A 118 3.30 2.30 1.58
N ILE A 119 4.30 2.37 2.46
CA ILE A 119 5.52 1.55 2.37
C ILE A 119 5.17 0.08 2.45
N ALA A 120 4.39 -0.34 3.45
CA ALA A 120 3.97 -1.72 3.60
C ALA A 120 3.19 -2.21 2.38
N ALA A 121 2.26 -1.40 1.87
CA ALA A 121 1.46 -1.73 0.70
C ALA A 121 2.34 -1.90 -0.55
N LYS A 122 3.21 -0.93 -0.86
CA LYS A 122 4.07 -1.02 -2.05
C LYS A 122 5.11 -2.12 -1.98
N VAL A 123 5.67 -2.41 -0.81
CA VAL A 123 6.58 -3.55 -0.65
C VAL A 123 5.82 -4.88 -0.76
N ALA A 124 4.59 -4.95 -0.24
CA ALA A 124 3.73 -6.11 -0.42
C ALA A 124 3.32 -6.32 -1.89
N GLU A 125 3.03 -5.27 -2.67
CA GLU A 125 2.82 -5.39 -4.12
C GLU A 125 4.06 -5.94 -4.84
N ALA A 126 5.25 -5.49 -4.43
CA ALA A 126 6.52 -5.96 -5.01
C ALA A 126 6.83 -7.41 -4.66
N VAL A 127 6.44 -7.89 -3.48
CA VAL A 127 6.66 -9.25 -3.01
C VAL A 127 5.36 -9.84 -2.42
N PRO A 128 4.35 -10.17 -3.27
CA PRO A 128 3.00 -10.52 -2.82
C PRO A 128 2.96 -11.71 -1.87
N ASP A 129 3.83 -12.71 -2.08
CA ASP A 129 3.90 -13.90 -1.22
C ASP A 129 4.27 -13.58 0.24
N GLN A 130 4.91 -12.44 0.48
CA GLN A 130 5.27 -11.98 1.82
C GLN A 130 4.27 -10.97 2.41
N ALA A 131 3.21 -10.58 1.68
CA ALA A 131 2.30 -9.49 2.07
C ALA A 131 1.72 -9.63 3.50
N PRO A 132 1.20 -10.78 3.96
CA PRO A 132 0.73 -10.90 5.35
C PRO A 132 1.84 -10.68 6.39
N LYS A 133 3.06 -11.15 6.09
CA LYS A 133 4.21 -10.99 6.97
C LYS A 133 4.69 -9.54 6.98
N ILE A 134 4.75 -8.88 5.84
CA ILE A 134 5.08 -7.45 5.72
C ILE A 134 4.09 -6.62 6.54
N ALA A 135 2.78 -6.79 6.30
CA ALA A 135 1.74 -6.06 7.03
C ALA A 135 1.87 -6.23 8.55
N ALA A 136 2.02 -7.48 9.01
CA ALA A 136 2.14 -7.77 10.43
C ALA A 136 3.39 -7.16 11.08
N ASN A 137 4.57 -7.30 10.46
CA ASN A 137 5.81 -6.79 11.04
C ASN A 137 5.86 -5.26 11.01
N VAL A 138 5.39 -4.62 9.93
CA VAL A 138 5.30 -3.16 9.88
C VAL A 138 4.26 -2.64 10.86
N ALA A 139 3.13 -3.33 11.04
CA ALA A 139 2.14 -2.98 12.07
C ALA A 139 2.69 -3.13 13.49
N THR A 140 3.55 -4.11 13.77
CA THR A 140 4.25 -4.20 15.06
C THR A 140 5.23 -3.03 15.26
N ALA A 141 5.93 -2.61 14.21
CA ALA A 141 6.87 -1.50 14.26
C ALA A 141 6.17 -0.13 14.42
N VAL A 142 4.99 0.02 13.79
CA VAL A 142 4.18 1.25 13.83
C VAL A 142 2.75 0.92 14.27
N PRO A 143 2.56 0.56 15.56
CA PRO A 143 1.29 0.01 16.07
C PRO A 143 0.12 0.98 15.94
N ASP A 144 0.35 2.29 16.02
CA ASP A 144 -0.68 3.31 15.86
C ASP A 144 -1.30 3.31 14.45
N GLN A 145 -0.56 2.81 13.45
CA GLN A 145 -0.98 2.72 12.05
C GLN A 145 -1.47 1.32 11.66
N ALA A 146 -1.54 0.36 12.59
CA ALA A 146 -1.80 -1.06 12.29
C ALA A 146 -3.08 -1.30 11.45
N VAL A 147 -4.17 -0.58 11.74
CA VAL A 147 -5.42 -0.68 10.96
C VAL A 147 -5.23 -0.18 9.52
N GLN A 148 -4.58 0.97 9.32
CA GLN A 148 -4.34 1.52 7.99
C GLN A 148 -3.35 0.66 7.20
N ILE A 149 -2.32 0.13 7.85
CA ILE A 149 -1.38 -0.82 7.24
C ILE A 149 -2.13 -2.05 6.74
N ALA A 150 -2.99 -2.65 7.58
CA ALA A 150 -3.77 -3.82 7.17
C ALA A 150 -4.68 -3.52 5.97
N VAL A 151 -5.36 -2.37 5.98
CA VAL A 151 -6.24 -1.93 4.88
C VAL A 151 -5.43 -1.73 3.61
N ASN A 152 -4.41 -0.88 3.60
CA ASN A 152 -3.65 -0.55 2.39
C ASN A 152 -2.96 -1.80 1.80
N VAL A 153 -2.43 -2.68 2.65
CA VAL A 153 -1.81 -3.93 2.18
C VAL A 153 -2.87 -4.91 1.64
N ALA A 154 -4.05 -4.98 2.26
CA ALA A 154 -5.16 -5.81 1.76
C ALA A 154 -5.74 -5.26 0.45
N GLU A 155 -5.75 -3.95 0.22
CA GLU A 155 -6.13 -3.37 -1.08
C GLU A 155 -5.09 -3.67 -2.15
N ALA A 156 -3.81 -3.51 -1.81
CA ALA A 156 -2.67 -3.80 -2.68
C ALA A 156 -2.58 -5.28 -3.10
N VAL A 157 -2.91 -6.20 -2.18
CA VAL A 157 -2.80 -7.65 -2.36
C VAL A 157 -4.12 -8.32 -1.94
N SER A 158 -5.17 -8.01 -2.70
CA SER A 158 -6.57 -8.35 -2.38
C SER A 158 -6.87 -9.84 -2.29
N ASP A 159 -6.13 -10.69 -3.01
CA ASP A 159 -6.22 -12.15 -2.91
C ASP A 159 -5.77 -12.69 -1.54
N LYS A 160 -5.06 -11.88 -0.74
CA LYS A 160 -4.54 -12.24 0.59
C LYS A 160 -5.18 -11.42 1.72
N ALA A 161 -6.24 -10.66 1.46
CA ALA A 161 -6.87 -9.76 2.44
C ALA A 161 -7.18 -10.43 3.80
N ASP A 162 -7.79 -11.62 3.80
CA ASP A 162 -8.11 -12.37 5.03
C ASP A 162 -6.85 -12.80 5.80
N ALA A 163 -5.81 -13.22 5.07
CA ALA A 163 -4.53 -13.61 5.67
C ALA A 163 -3.80 -12.40 6.25
N ILE A 164 -3.88 -11.25 5.59
CA ILE A 164 -3.34 -9.97 6.07
C ILE A 164 -4.06 -9.53 7.34
N ALA A 165 -5.39 -9.51 7.35
CA ALA A 165 -6.18 -9.17 8.54
C ALA A 165 -5.82 -10.08 9.72
N THR A 166 -5.76 -11.39 9.49
CA THR A 166 -5.40 -12.37 10.53
C THR A 166 -3.99 -12.15 11.06
N ALA A 167 -3.01 -11.94 10.18
CA ALA A 167 -1.63 -11.74 10.56
C ALA A 167 -1.44 -10.45 11.39
N VAL A 168 -2.06 -9.34 10.97
CA VAL A 168 -1.98 -8.06 11.69
C VAL A 168 -2.75 -8.14 13.01
N ALA A 169 -3.94 -8.72 13.05
CA ALA A 169 -4.71 -8.90 14.28
C ALA A 169 -3.98 -9.76 15.32
N THR A 170 -3.18 -10.73 14.86
CA THR A 170 -2.31 -11.54 15.73
C THR A 170 -1.11 -10.74 16.23
N ALA A 171 -0.51 -9.93 15.37
CA ALA A 171 0.68 -9.14 15.67
C ALA A 171 0.39 -7.92 16.57
N VAL A 172 -0.81 -7.35 16.47
CA VAL A 172 -1.27 -6.19 17.26
C VAL A 172 -2.65 -6.50 17.87
N PRO A 173 -2.72 -7.30 18.95
CA PRO A 173 -3.97 -7.79 19.52
C PRO A 173 -4.95 -6.69 19.95
N ASP A 174 -4.43 -5.57 20.44
CA ASP A 174 -5.24 -4.43 20.88
C ASP A 174 -6.03 -3.78 19.73
N GLN A 175 -5.57 -3.95 18.48
CA GLN A 175 -6.22 -3.42 17.27
C GLN A 175 -6.99 -4.51 16.49
N ALA A 176 -6.99 -5.76 16.95
CA ALA A 176 -7.50 -6.92 16.19
C ALA A 176 -8.95 -6.75 15.71
N ALA A 177 -9.85 -6.29 16.57
CA ALA A 177 -11.26 -6.10 16.20
C ALA A 177 -11.45 -5.00 15.15
N ALA A 178 -10.67 -3.91 15.26
CA ALA A 178 -10.70 -2.81 14.31
C ALA A 178 -10.13 -3.23 12.94
N VAL A 179 -9.02 -3.97 12.94
CA VAL A 179 -8.39 -4.54 11.74
C VAL A 179 -9.38 -5.43 10.99
N ASN A 180 -9.98 -6.41 11.68
CA ASN A 180 -10.92 -7.35 11.05
C ASN A 180 -12.16 -6.65 10.48
N THR A 181 -12.66 -5.63 11.18
CA THR A 181 -13.79 -4.82 10.71
C THR A 181 -13.41 -4.04 9.46
N ALA A 182 -12.30 -3.30 9.49
CA ALA A 182 -11.88 -2.45 8.39
C ALA A 182 -11.54 -3.24 7.12
N VAL A 183 -10.77 -4.32 7.25
CA VAL A 183 -10.41 -5.17 6.10
C VAL A 183 -11.63 -5.91 5.55
N GLY A 184 -12.55 -6.36 6.42
CA GLY A 184 -13.80 -7.00 5.98
C GLY A 184 -14.71 -6.09 5.16
N GLN A 185 -14.64 -4.76 5.33
CA GLN A 185 -15.43 -3.83 4.50
C GLN A 185 -14.91 -3.75 3.05
N ILE A 186 -13.62 -3.96 2.83
CA ILE A 186 -12.97 -3.96 1.50
C ILE A 186 -13.54 -5.10 0.64
N THR A 187 -13.69 -6.29 1.24
CA THR A 187 -14.18 -7.49 0.54
C THR A 187 -15.69 -7.43 0.24
N THR A 188 -16.47 -6.74 1.08
CA THR A 188 -17.91 -6.53 0.84
C THR A 188 -18.20 -5.48 -0.25
N THR A 189 -17.36 -4.46 -0.40
CA THR A 189 -17.54 -3.41 -1.42
C THR A 189 -17.22 -3.92 -2.84
N THR A 190 -16.26 -4.86 -2.95
CA THR A 190 -15.87 -5.46 -4.23
C THR A 190 -16.95 -6.39 -4.82
N SER A 191 -17.89 -6.90 -4.02
CA SER A 191 -18.99 -7.76 -4.49
C SER A 191 -20.22 -7.00 -5.03
N ALA A 192 -20.26 -5.67 -4.96
CA ALA A 192 -21.41 -4.87 -5.41
C ALA A 192 -21.32 -4.40 -6.87
N GLU A 193 -20.18 -4.54 -7.55
CA GLU A 193 -19.99 -4.06 -8.93
C GLU A 193 -19.96 -5.21 -9.96
N THR A 194 -21.05 -5.98 -10.04
CA THR A 194 -21.51 -6.62 -11.28
C THR A 194 -23.01 -6.90 -11.13
N THR A 195 -23.83 -5.89 -11.41
CA THR A 195 -25.17 -6.09 -11.98
C THR A 195 -25.49 -4.84 -12.79
N THR A 196 -25.27 -4.96 -14.10
CA THR A 196 -25.94 -4.13 -15.10
C THR A 196 -27.42 -4.53 -15.10
N GLU A 197 -28.29 -3.67 -14.57
CA GLU A 197 -29.68 -3.52 -15.01
C GLU A 197 -29.92 -2.01 -15.15
N GLU A 198 -29.64 -1.48 -16.34
CA GLU A 198 -30.64 -1.13 -17.36
C GLU A 198 -31.38 0.18 -17.02
N THR A 199 -30.81 1.29 -17.50
CA THR A 199 -31.55 2.53 -17.75
C THR A 199 -32.58 2.26 -18.85
N THR A 200 -33.87 2.44 -18.57
CA THR A 200 -34.82 3.08 -19.51
C THR A 200 -35.94 3.75 -18.72
N THR A 201 -35.77 5.05 -18.50
CA THR A 201 -36.81 5.97 -18.04
C THR A 201 -37.28 6.79 -19.24
N VAL A 202 -38.45 6.47 -19.82
CA VAL A 202 -39.36 7.45 -20.47
C VAL A 202 -40.74 6.81 -20.59
N GLU A 203 -41.74 7.33 -19.88
CA GLU A 203 -42.92 7.94 -20.53
C GLU A 203 -43.77 8.71 -19.51
N THR A 204 -44.02 9.96 -19.89
CA THR A 204 -44.81 10.98 -19.20
C THR A 204 -46.28 10.76 -19.55
N THR A 205 -47.20 10.77 -18.58
CA THR A 205 -48.58 11.21 -18.84
C THR A 205 -49.15 11.87 -17.58
N THR A 206 -49.49 13.15 -17.79
CA THR A 206 -50.10 14.16 -16.93
C THR A 206 -51.49 13.77 -16.43
N VAL A 207 -51.79 13.98 -15.14
CA VAL A 207 -53.10 14.51 -14.70
C VAL A 207 -52.89 15.39 -13.46
N GLU A 208 -53.30 16.66 -13.59
CA GLU A 208 -53.35 17.68 -12.54
C GLU A 208 -54.44 17.38 -11.50
N THR A 209 -54.18 17.67 -10.21
CA THR A 209 -55.21 18.35 -9.39
C THR A 209 -54.58 19.11 -8.22
N THR A 210 -54.81 20.42 -8.23
CA THR A 210 -54.59 21.41 -7.18
C THR A 210 -55.38 21.08 -5.91
N THR A 211 -54.78 21.21 -4.71
CA THR A 211 -55.40 21.89 -3.56
C THR A 211 -54.41 22.14 -2.42
N THR A 212 -54.25 23.42 -2.08
CA THR A 212 -53.71 23.98 -0.84
C THR A 212 -54.57 23.60 0.37
N SER A 213 -54.00 23.23 1.51
CA SER A 213 -54.47 23.68 2.84
C SER A 213 -53.58 23.28 4.02
N THR A 214 -53.58 24.22 4.96
CA THR A 214 -52.85 24.43 6.19
C THR A 214 -53.40 23.60 7.38
N ASN A 215 -52.53 23.28 8.34
CA ASN A 215 -52.65 23.59 9.78
C ASN A 215 -52.54 22.43 10.81
N SER A 216 -51.65 22.70 11.78
CA SER A 216 -51.68 22.46 13.24
C SER A 216 -51.85 21.07 13.91
N SER A 217 -50.78 20.79 14.68
CA SER A 217 -50.75 20.56 16.14
C SER A 217 -51.17 19.23 16.74
N THR A 218 -50.26 18.64 17.52
CA THR A 218 -50.56 18.07 18.85
C THR A 218 -49.33 18.11 19.76
N THR A 219 -49.47 18.81 20.88
CA THR A 219 -48.64 18.76 22.10
C THR A 219 -49.43 17.98 23.16
N THR A 220 -48.80 17.18 24.02
CA THR A 220 -49.19 17.07 25.45
C THR A 220 -48.03 16.45 26.25
N THR A 221 -47.64 17.18 27.29
CA THR A 221 -46.69 16.86 28.36
C THR A 221 -47.50 16.33 29.55
N GLU A 222 -47.10 15.23 30.19
CA GLU A 222 -47.65 14.81 31.48
C GLU A 222 -46.64 15.08 32.61
N GLU A 223 -47.03 15.99 33.51
CA GLU A 223 -46.46 16.21 34.83
C GLU A 223 -47.57 15.88 35.84
N SER A 224 -47.30 14.99 36.80
CA SER A 224 -48.19 14.81 37.95
C SER A 224 -47.37 14.47 39.19
N THR A 225 -47.57 15.25 40.24
CA THR A 225 -46.79 15.27 41.46
C THR A 225 -47.62 14.82 42.67
N VAL A 226 -46.86 14.34 43.68
CA VAL A 226 -47.17 14.24 45.13
C VAL A 226 -48.00 13.05 45.64
N SER A 227 -47.41 12.35 46.62
CA SER A 227 -48.11 11.53 47.63
C SER A 227 -47.59 11.87 49.05
N PRO A 228 -48.40 11.65 50.11
CA PRO A 228 -48.37 12.46 51.33
C PRO A 228 -47.77 11.76 52.57
N ALA A 229 -47.71 12.54 53.65
CA ALA A 229 -47.17 12.22 54.97
C ALA A 229 -47.95 11.18 55.78
N SER A 230 -47.20 10.42 56.58
CA SER A 230 -47.43 10.18 58.02
C SER A 230 -46.11 9.82 58.70
#